data_AF-A0A2K4WUW3-F1
#
_entry.id   AF-A0A2K4WUW3-F1
#
_cell.length_a   1.000
_cell.length_b   1.000
_cell.length_c   1.000
_cell.angle_alpha   90.00
_cell.angle_beta   90.00
_cell.angle_gamma   90.00
#
_symmetry.space_group_name_H-M   'P 1'
#
loop_
_entity.id
_entity.type
_entity.pdbx_description
1 polymer ?
#
loop_
_entity_poly.entity_id
_entity_poly.type
_entity_poly.pdbx_seq_one_letter_code
_entity_poly.pdbx_strand_id
1 'polypeptide(L)'
;MNRKVIIDTDMGWDDVLSIAYLMKRPDIDIIGITVTGCGETDLGWGVIIAQHLLGIGNRLSTVVAKGTDQPLEYDNRFPQPFKNDMNDIMGLLGTLNPAALPALSNLPAWEFMYQAVKNSQDKITVLSLGGFTNIAKMLSLSNQPADFQMIEQIVAMAGAVYVDGNVAALNGAQKEWDQGEAYSSNHYAEWNVFVDPVAADTVFQSSLPLTLVPLDVCNQVILDASYSQKITASDPVATLVMQVLETKSGTHAEGYPVPIFDPLATMLMAGGIEAAKIDEQFLSVNTSITPQDNHCGQIQLQGSGSRTITSVLGVSQFAFSANFAQVINNRT
;
A
#
# COMPACT_ATOMS: atom_id res chain seq x y z
N MET A 1 13.06 16.33 14.36
CA MET A 1 12.21 16.74 13.23
C MET A 1 11.29 15.58 12.91
N ASN A 2 10.06 15.85 12.49
CA ASN A 2 9.11 14.80 12.10
C ASN A 2 9.59 14.09 10.83
N ARG A 3 9.35 12.79 10.72
CA ARG A 3 9.67 12.03 9.50
C ARG A 3 8.68 12.41 8.41
N LYS A 4 9.17 12.87 7.26
CA LYS A 4 8.35 13.20 6.10
C LYS A 4 8.01 11.94 5.31
N VAL A 5 6.73 11.77 4.99
CA VAL A 5 6.22 10.59 4.29
C VAL A 5 5.35 11.02 3.11
N ILE A 6 5.60 10.42 1.95
CA ILE A 6 4.65 10.37 0.84
C ILE A 6 4.05 8.97 0.84
N ILE A 7 2.72 8.88 0.79
CA ILE A 7 1.99 7.62 0.71
C ILE A 7 1.52 7.42 -0.73
N ASP A 8 1.97 6.37 -1.41
CA ASP A 8 1.48 5.95 -2.73
C ASP A 8 0.57 4.74 -2.56
N THR A 9 -0.70 4.88 -2.91
CA THR A 9 -1.78 4.00 -2.44
C THR A 9 -2.81 3.77 -3.55
N ASP A 10 -3.39 2.57 -3.61
CA ASP A 10 -4.55 2.23 -4.42
C ASP A 10 -5.87 2.26 -3.61
N MET A 11 -5.80 2.77 -2.38
CA MET A 11 -6.92 3.14 -1.51
C MET A 11 -7.84 1.98 -1.14
N GLY A 12 -7.29 0.78 -0.99
CA GLY A 12 -7.94 -0.36 -0.37
C GLY A 12 -8.36 -0.11 1.08
N TRP A 13 -9.06 -1.08 1.65
CA TRP A 13 -9.61 -0.93 3.00
C TRP A 13 -8.52 -0.85 4.07
N ASP A 14 -7.39 -1.54 3.85
CA ASP A 14 -6.26 -1.55 4.74
C ASP A 14 -5.26 -0.40 4.47
N ASP A 15 -5.25 0.20 3.27
CA ASP A 15 -4.69 1.54 3.05
C ASP A 15 -5.40 2.60 3.90
N VAL A 16 -6.73 2.56 3.97
CA VAL A 16 -7.53 3.48 4.81
C VAL A 16 -7.11 3.36 6.27
N LEU A 17 -6.91 2.13 6.77
CA LEU A 17 -6.40 1.89 8.12
C LEU A 17 -4.96 2.42 8.30
N SER A 18 -4.12 2.29 7.29
CA SER A 18 -2.74 2.78 7.28
C SER A 18 -2.67 4.30 7.39
N ILE A 19 -3.42 5.01 6.54
CA ILE A 19 -3.47 6.47 6.55
C ILE A 19 -4.09 6.95 7.87
N ALA A 20 -5.15 6.30 8.36
CA ALA A 20 -5.74 6.61 9.67
C ALA A 20 -4.73 6.46 10.82
N TYR A 21 -3.93 5.38 10.83
CA TYR A 21 -2.85 5.19 11.78
C TYR A 21 -1.82 6.33 11.72
N LEU A 22 -1.37 6.72 10.53
CA LEU A 22 -0.39 7.80 10.38
C LEU A 22 -0.96 9.18 10.77
N MET A 23 -2.26 9.43 10.55
CA MET A 23 -2.91 10.66 11.04
C MET A 23 -2.92 10.77 12.57
N LYS A 24 -2.78 9.65 13.29
CA LYS A 24 -2.66 9.58 14.75
C LYS A 24 -1.21 9.63 15.25
N ARG A 25 -0.23 9.75 14.35
CA ARG A 25 1.21 9.82 14.67
C ARG A 25 1.74 11.26 14.56
N PRO A 26 1.90 12.00 15.68
CA PRO A 26 2.35 13.39 15.64
C PRO A 26 3.83 13.55 15.25
N ASP A 27 4.59 12.47 15.25
CA ASP A 27 6.00 12.40 14.84
C ASP A 27 6.19 12.15 13.33
N ILE A 28 5.08 11.92 12.61
CA ILE A 28 5.05 11.75 11.15
C ILE A 28 4.41 12.97 10.49
N ASP A 29 5.02 13.46 9.42
CA ASP A 29 4.52 14.51 8.56
C ASP A 29 4.12 13.91 7.20
N ILE A 30 2.82 13.75 6.97
CA ILE A 30 2.27 13.28 5.68
C ILE A 30 2.28 14.46 4.72
N ILE A 31 3.31 14.55 3.88
CA ILE A 31 3.49 15.68 2.97
C ILE A 31 2.67 15.50 1.67
N GLY A 32 2.25 14.28 1.36
CA GLY A 32 1.33 14.01 0.27
C GLY A 32 0.82 12.58 0.22
N ILE A 33 -0.35 12.41 -0.40
CA ILE A 33 -0.93 11.12 -0.75
C ILE A 33 -1.07 11.08 -2.28
N THR A 34 -0.46 10.09 -2.91
CA THR A 34 -0.58 9.82 -4.34
C THR A 34 -1.45 8.60 -4.55
N VAL A 35 -2.41 8.70 -5.46
CA VAL A 35 -3.37 7.62 -5.72
C VAL A 35 -3.05 6.94 -7.05
N THR A 36 -2.84 5.62 -7.03
CA THR A 36 -2.78 4.78 -8.24
C THR A 36 -4.14 4.12 -8.47
N GLY A 37 -4.53 3.97 -9.74
CA GLY A 37 -5.81 3.36 -10.14
C GLY A 37 -5.69 1.92 -10.61
N CYS A 38 -4.48 1.37 -10.57
CA CYS A 38 -4.17 0.02 -11.05
C CYS A 38 -4.59 -1.09 -10.07
N GLY A 39 -4.88 -0.74 -8.80
CA GLY A 39 -5.17 -1.68 -7.72
C GLY A 39 -6.63 -1.71 -7.28
N GLU A 40 -6.86 -1.76 -5.97
CA GLU A 40 -8.15 -2.10 -5.33
C GLU A 40 -9.22 -1.00 -5.42
N THR A 41 -8.92 0.23 -5.86
CA THR A 41 -9.94 1.28 -6.06
C THR A 41 -9.88 1.91 -7.46
N ASP A 42 -11.03 2.30 -8.02
CA ASP A 42 -11.02 3.12 -9.22
C ASP A 42 -10.46 4.53 -8.91
N LEU A 43 -9.54 4.98 -9.76
CA LEU A 43 -8.70 6.17 -9.51
C LEU A 43 -9.48 7.41 -9.04
N GLY A 44 -10.65 7.67 -9.64
CA GLY A 44 -11.48 8.82 -9.27
C GLY A 44 -11.99 8.72 -7.83
N TRP A 45 -12.46 7.54 -7.42
CA TRP A 45 -12.96 7.28 -6.07
C TRP A 45 -11.81 7.26 -5.06
N GLY A 46 -10.67 6.66 -5.40
CA GLY A 46 -9.50 6.67 -4.51
C GLY A 46 -9.05 8.09 -4.15
N VAL A 47 -9.08 9.02 -5.11
CA VAL A 47 -8.80 10.45 -4.84
C VAL A 47 -9.84 11.08 -3.91
N ILE A 48 -11.13 10.80 -4.13
CA ILE A 48 -12.22 11.29 -3.27
C ILE A 48 -12.06 10.77 -1.84
N ILE A 49 -11.81 9.47 -1.68
CA ILE A 49 -11.59 8.82 -0.39
C ILE A 49 -10.39 9.43 0.32
N ALA A 50 -9.25 9.59 -0.38
CA ALA A 50 -8.06 10.22 0.20
C ALA A 50 -8.35 11.62 0.75
N GLN A 51 -9.08 12.46 0.00
CA GLN A 51 -9.46 13.80 0.45
C GLN A 51 -10.39 13.74 1.66
N HIS A 52 -11.37 12.84 1.67
CA HIS A 52 -12.32 12.72 2.78
C HIS A 52 -11.62 12.22 4.05
N LEU A 53 -10.73 11.24 3.92
CA LEU A 53 -9.94 10.69 5.01
C LEU A 53 -9.06 11.77 5.67
N LEU A 54 -8.32 12.54 4.86
CA LEU A 54 -7.56 13.68 5.35
C LEU A 54 -8.46 14.78 5.94
N GLY A 55 -9.64 14.99 5.38
CA GLY A 55 -10.63 15.94 5.87
C GLY A 55 -11.11 15.62 7.29
N ILE A 56 -11.49 14.35 7.55
CA ILE A 56 -11.94 13.92 8.88
C ILE A 56 -10.80 13.92 9.91
N GLY A 57 -9.56 13.71 9.46
CA GLY A 57 -8.36 13.82 10.29
C GLY A 57 -7.82 15.25 10.42
N ASN A 58 -8.51 16.26 9.88
CA ASN A 58 -8.10 17.67 9.86
C ASN A 58 -6.66 17.89 9.31
N ARG A 59 -6.27 17.10 8.30
CA ARG A 59 -4.96 17.16 7.63
C ARG A 59 -5.04 18.00 6.35
N LEU A 60 -5.58 19.21 6.46
CA LEU A 60 -5.90 20.06 5.31
C LEU A 60 -4.67 20.61 4.57
N SER A 61 -3.48 20.54 5.18
CA SER A 61 -2.21 20.94 4.56
C SER A 61 -1.57 19.84 3.69
N THR A 62 -2.02 18.59 3.82
CA THR A 62 -1.52 17.47 3.01
C THR A 62 -2.13 17.54 1.62
N VAL A 63 -1.31 17.34 0.59
CA VAL A 63 -1.77 17.37 -0.82
C VAL A 63 -2.18 15.98 -1.27
N VAL A 64 -3.30 15.86 -2.00
CA VAL A 64 -3.67 14.63 -2.71
C VAL A 64 -3.33 14.78 -4.19
N ALA A 65 -2.58 13.85 -4.76
CA ALA A 65 -2.20 13.87 -6.18
C ALA A 65 -2.75 12.63 -6.91
N LYS A 66 -3.47 12.88 -8.01
CA LYS A 66 -4.04 11.82 -8.84
C LYS A 66 -2.96 11.22 -9.73
N GLY A 67 -2.81 9.90 -9.70
CA GLY A 67 -1.91 9.16 -10.58
C GLY A 67 -2.60 8.68 -11.85
N THR A 68 -2.41 7.41 -12.17
CA THR A 68 -2.83 6.75 -13.42
C THR A 68 -3.58 5.47 -13.09
N ASP A 69 -4.51 5.06 -13.94
CA ASP A 69 -5.18 3.75 -13.92
C ASP A 69 -4.68 2.83 -15.05
N GLN A 70 -3.53 3.19 -15.61
CA GLN A 70 -2.87 2.48 -16.71
C GLN A 70 -1.49 2.03 -16.22
N PRO A 71 -1.24 0.71 -16.14
CA PRO A 71 0.11 0.19 -15.89
C PRO A 71 1.05 0.59 -17.03
N LEU A 72 2.37 0.47 -16.81
CA LEU A 72 3.36 0.81 -17.84
C LEU A 72 3.25 -0.11 -19.07
N GLU A 73 3.01 -1.39 -18.84
CA GLU A 73 2.75 -2.40 -19.86
C GLU A 73 1.63 -3.34 -19.42
N TYR A 74 1.10 -4.12 -20.37
CA TYR A 74 -0.04 -5.04 -20.19
C TYR A 74 -1.34 -4.34 -19.77
N ASP A 75 -2.34 -5.13 -19.38
CA ASP A 75 -3.65 -4.68 -18.88
C ASP A 75 -4.08 -5.58 -17.72
N ASN A 76 -3.16 -5.83 -16.79
CA ASN A 76 -3.44 -6.59 -15.58
C ASN A 76 -4.33 -5.72 -14.67
N ARG A 77 -5.47 -6.25 -14.24
CA ARG A 77 -6.46 -5.50 -13.46
C ARG A 77 -6.76 -6.20 -12.16
N PHE A 78 -6.92 -5.42 -11.09
CA PHE A 78 -7.53 -5.92 -9.88
C PHE A 78 -9.01 -6.31 -10.13
N PRO A 79 -9.54 -7.36 -9.49
CA PRO A 79 -10.92 -7.79 -9.75
C PRO A 79 -11.96 -6.70 -9.44
N GLN A 80 -12.82 -6.41 -10.42
CA GLN A 80 -13.77 -5.30 -10.36
C GLN A 80 -14.75 -5.34 -9.16
N PRO A 81 -15.23 -6.51 -8.68
CA PRO A 81 -16.09 -6.55 -7.50
C PRO A 81 -15.45 -5.91 -6.27
N PHE A 82 -14.17 -6.15 -6.00
CA PHE A 82 -13.43 -5.52 -4.91
C PHE A 82 -13.34 -4.01 -5.11
N LYS A 83 -13.07 -3.57 -6.35
CA LYS A 83 -13.07 -2.15 -6.70
C LYS A 83 -14.40 -1.48 -6.47
N ASN A 84 -15.50 -2.14 -6.79
CA ASN A 84 -16.85 -1.60 -6.59
C ASN A 84 -17.14 -1.39 -5.11
N ASP A 85 -16.74 -2.33 -4.25
CA ASP A 85 -16.90 -2.19 -2.80
C ASP A 85 -16.03 -1.03 -2.29
N MET A 86 -14.77 -0.96 -2.73
CA MET A 86 -13.84 0.07 -2.26
C MET A 86 -14.12 1.47 -2.78
N ASN A 87 -14.77 1.61 -3.94
CA ASN A 87 -15.23 2.90 -4.44
C ASN A 87 -16.14 3.67 -3.45
N ASP A 88 -16.78 2.96 -2.50
CA ASP A 88 -17.60 3.52 -1.42
C ASP A 88 -17.07 3.16 -0.02
N ILE A 89 -15.82 2.70 0.11
CA ILE A 89 -15.23 2.18 1.36
C ILE A 89 -16.18 1.16 2.02
N MET A 90 -16.67 0.21 1.24
CA MET A 90 -17.64 -0.82 1.66
C MET A 90 -18.91 -0.20 2.29
N GLY A 91 -19.38 0.95 1.77
CA GLY A 91 -20.59 1.64 2.24
C GLY A 91 -20.35 2.75 3.28
N LEU A 92 -19.08 3.06 3.58
CA LEU A 92 -18.71 4.01 4.65
C LEU A 92 -18.39 5.42 4.15
N LEU A 93 -18.13 5.64 2.85
CA LEU A 93 -17.69 6.97 2.36
C LEU A 93 -18.70 8.08 2.70
N GLY A 94 -20.00 7.81 2.55
CA GLY A 94 -21.07 8.75 2.90
C GLY A 94 -21.16 9.13 4.38
N THR A 95 -20.46 8.40 5.26
CA THR A 95 -20.45 8.67 6.71
C THR A 95 -19.36 9.68 7.13
N LEU A 96 -18.32 9.88 6.31
CA LEU A 96 -17.14 10.66 6.69
C LEU A 96 -17.44 12.16 6.92
N ASN A 97 -18.30 12.77 6.11
CA ASN A 97 -18.82 14.14 6.26
C ASN A 97 -17.81 15.20 6.79
N PRO A 98 -16.63 15.37 6.17
CA PRO A 98 -15.63 16.32 6.64
C PRO A 98 -16.08 17.77 6.43
N ALA A 99 -15.69 18.68 7.33
CA ALA A 99 -16.01 20.11 7.22
C ALA A 99 -15.25 20.82 6.08
N ALA A 100 -14.09 20.28 5.69
CA ALA A 100 -13.26 20.78 4.60
C ALA A 100 -12.47 19.63 3.99
N LEU A 101 -12.06 19.81 2.73
CA LEU A 101 -11.22 18.86 2.00
C LEU A 101 -9.85 19.50 1.73
N PRO A 102 -8.75 18.73 1.76
CA PRO A 102 -7.45 19.22 1.33
C PRO A 102 -7.42 19.52 -0.18
N ALA A 103 -6.41 20.29 -0.59
CA ALA A 103 -6.19 20.61 -1.99
C ALA A 103 -5.77 19.38 -2.81
N LEU A 104 -6.24 19.35 -4.07
CA LEU A 104 -5.68 18.47 -5.08
C LEU A 104 -4.43 19.11 -5.70
N SER A 105 -3.43 18.28 -5.99
CA SER A 105 -2.30 18.68 -6.82
C SER A 105 -2.77 18.98 -8.25
N ASN A 106 -2.21 20.04 -8.83
CA ASN A 106 -2.35 20.31 -10.28
C ASN A 106 -1.41 19.44 -11.13
N LEU A 107 -0.42 18.80 -10.50
CA LEU A 107 0.50 17.87 -11.13
C LEU A 107 -0.01 16.43 -10.96
N PRO A 108 0.23 15.55 -11.95
CA PRO A 108 0.01 14.12 -11.76
C PRO A 108 0.91 13.58 -10.64
N ALA A 109 0.50 12.48 -10.02
CA ALA A 109 1.17 11.88 -8.86
C ALA A 109 2.70 11.79 -9.01
N TRP A 110 3.19 11.21 -10.11
CA TRP A 110 4.62 11.02 -10.34
C TRP A 110 5.42 12.33 -10.46
N GLU A 111 4.82 13.37 -11.04
CA GLU A 111 5.45 14.71 -11.10
C GLU A 111 5.41 15.41 -9.76
N PHE A 112 4.30 15.28 -9.01
CA PHE A 112 4.21 15.76 -7.64
C PHE A 112 5.30 15.12 -6.75
N MET A 113 5.45 13.80 -6.79
CA MET A 113 6.48 13.08 -6.05
C MET A 113 7.88 13.56 -6.42
N TYR A 114 8.17 13.67 -7.72
CA TYR A 114 9.47 14.13 -8.20
C TYR A 114 9.78 15.56 -7.72
N GLN A 115 8.83 16.49 -7.82
CA GLN A 115 9.02 17.85 -7.34
C GLN A 115 9.16 17.93 -5.82
N ALA A 116 8.38 17.13 -5.07
CA ALA A 116 8.49 17.07 -3.62
C ALA A 116 9.87 16.59 -3.18
N VAL A 117 10.38 15.51 -3.79
CA VAL A 117 11.71 14.96 -3.51
C VAL A 117 12.81 15.93 -3.92
N LYS A 118 12.78 16.40 -5.17
CA LYS A 118 13.85 17.23 -5.74
C LYS A 118 14.04 18.55 -4.99
N ASN A 119 12.96 19.15 -4.51
CA ASN A 119 13.00 20.44 -3.83
C ASN A 119 13.12 20.30 -2.30
N SER A 120 13.07 19.09 -1.75
CA SER A 120 13.18 18.87 -0.32
C SER A 120 14.59 19.17 0.19
N GLN A 121 14.67 19.73 1.40
CA GLN A 121 15.91 19.84 2.17
C GLN A 121 16.04 18.73 3.21
N ASP A 122 14.96 17.98 3.45
CA ASP A 122 14.89 16.89 4.41
C ASP A 122 14.67 15.56 3.69
N LYS A 123 15.07 14.48 4.35
CA LYS A 123 14.80 13.11 3.90
C LYS A 123 13.29 12.81 3.88
N ILE A 124 12.86 12.08 2.85
CA ILE A 124 11.47 11.67 2.62
C ILE A 124 11.44 10.15 2.48
N THR A 125 10.57 9.49 3.25
CA THR A 125 10.22 8.09 3.02
C THR A 125 9.04 8.01 2.06
N VAL A 126 9.12 7.13 1.07
CA VAL A 126 7.97 6.75 0.24
C VAL A 126 7.39 5.47 0.81
N LEU A 127 6.14 5.50 1.23
CA LEU A 127 5.38 4.32 1.65
C LEU A 127 4.50 3.89 0.47
N SER A 128 4.82 2.75 -0.15
CA SER A 128 4.07 2.17 -1.26
C SER A 128 3.12 1.11 -0.73
N LEU A 129 1.82 1.36 -0.84
CA LEU A 129 0.73 0.48 -0.42
C LEU A 129 -0.03 -0.08 -1.63
N GLY A 130 0.07 0.57 -2.79
CA GLY A 130 -0.39 0.04 -4.07
C GLY A 130 0.74 -0.34 -5.04
N GLY A 131 0.35 -0.65 -6.27
CA GLY A 131 1.28 -0.97 -7.36
C GLY A 131 2.23 0.18 -7.75
N PHE A 132 3.42 -0.18 -8.25
CA PHE A 132 4.57 0.72 -8.40
C PHE A 132 4.51 1.75 -9.55
N THR A 133 3.40 1.85 -10.29
CA THR A 133 3.32 2.63 -11.53
C THR A 133 3.69 4.10 -11.34
N ASN A 134 3.19 4.76 -10.29
CA ASN A 134 3.50 6.16 -10.02
C ASN A 134 5.00 6.35 -9.69
N ILE A 135 5.57 5.45 -8.89
CA ILE A 135 6.99 5.49 -8.50
C ILE A 135 7.87 5.26 -9.73
N ALA A 136 7.57 4.28 -10.58
CA ALA A 136 8.33 4.04 -11.81
C ALA A 136 8.25 5.23 -12.78
N LYS A 137 7.07 5.85 -12.94
CA LYS A 137 6.91 7.10 -13.71
C LYS A 137 7.70 8.26 -13.09
N MET A 138 7.81 8.35 -11.76
CA MET A 138 8.62 9.38 -11.11
C MET A 138 10.10 9.18 -11.43
N LEU A 139 10.58 7.93 -11.38
CA LEU A 139 11.97 7.59 -11.70
C LEU A 139 12.34 7.91 -13.15
N SER A 140 11.40 7.82 -14.09
CA SER A 140 11.66 8.13 -15.50
C SER A 140 11.79 9.62 -15.81
N LEU A 141 11.44 10.51 -14.87
CA LEU A 141 11.55 11.97 -15.06
C LEU A 141 13.00 12.48 -15.00
N SER A 142 13.95 11.72 -14.46
CA SER A 142 15.35 12.11 -14.40
C SER A 142 16.30 10.92 -14.38
N ASN A 143 17.40 11.04 -15.12
CA ASN A 143 18.51 10.09 -15.07
C ASN A 143 19.62 10.51 -14.09
N GLN A 144 19.45 11.61 -13.34
CA GLN A 144 20.45 12.12 -12.41
C GLN A 144 20.18 11.57 -11.00
N PRO A 145 21.04 10.69 -10.43
CA PRO A 145 20.81 10.14 -9.09
C PRO A 145 20.67 11.20 -7.99
N ALA A 146 21.33 12.36 -8.17
CA ALA A 146 21.25 13.49 -7.24
C ALA A 146 19.83 14.07 -7.10
N ASP A 147 18.95 13.93 -8.11
CA ASP A 147 17.57 14.40 -8.02
C ASP A 147 16.74 13.56 -7.03
N PHE A 148 17.14 12.30 -6.77
CA PHE A 148 16.43 11.39 -5.86
C PHE A 148 17.12 11.24 -4.51
N GLN A 149 18.21 11.98 -4.26
CA GLN A 149 19.03 11.83 -3.05
C GLN A 149 18.26 12.09 -1.75
N MET A 150 17.12 12.78 -1.81
CA MET A 150 16.28 13.06 -0.64
C MET A 150 15.31 11.93 -0.31
N ILE A 151 15.18 10.92 -1.18
CA ILE A 151 14.50 9.69 -0.81
C ILE A 151 15.39 8.96 0.21
N GLU A 152 14.87 8.79 1.42
CA GLU A 152 15.52 8.00 2.47
C GLU A 152 15.47 6.52 2.12
N GLN A 153 14.25 6.07 1.78
CA GLN A 153 13.92 4.70 1.44
C GLN A 153 12.50 4.65 0.86
N ILE A 154 12.24 3.57 0.13
CA ILE A 154 10.90 3.11 -0.21
C ILE A 154 10.59 1.93 0.70
N VAL A 155 9.48 1.99 1.43
CA VAL A 155 8.93 0.82 2.15
C VAL A 155 7.67 0.40 1.41
N ALA A 156 7.62 -0.84 0.93
CA ALA A 156 6.53 -1.32 0.08
C ALA A 156 5.85 -2.55 0.67
N MET A 157 4.51 -2.53 0.77
CA MET A 157 3.72 -3.75 0.86
C MET A 157 3.68 -4.37 -0.53
N ALA A 158 4.52 -5.36 -0.77
CA ALA A 158 4.66 -5.94 -2.08
C ALA A 158 5.39 -7.28 -2.04
N GLY A 159 4.96 -8.18 -2.91
CA GLY A 159 5.71 -9.36 -3.27
C GLY A 159 5.47 -10.59 -2.39
N ALA A 160 5.94 -11.72 -2.89
CA ALA A 160 6.06 -12.99 -2.17
C ALA A 160 7.45 -13.55 -2.50
N VAL A 161 8.32 -13.69 -1.48
CA VAL A 161 9.75 -14.00 -1.71
C VAL A 161 10.03 -15.48 -1.53
N TYR A 162 9.56 -16.07 -0.42
CA TYR A 162 9.77 -17.48 -0.09
C TYR A 162 8.45 -18.24 0.10
N VAL A 163 7.34 -17.64 -0.31
CA VAL A 163 5.98 -18.19 -0.20
C VAL A 163 5.24 -18.03 -1.51
N ASP A 164 4.09 -18.70 -1.63
CA ASP A 164 3.20 -18.54 -2.77
C ASP A 164 2.59 -17.13 -2.81
N GLY A 165 2.30 -16.68 -4.03
CA GLY A 165 1.59 -15.44 -4.33
C GLY A 165 0.08 -15.51 -4.04
N ASN A 166 -0.60 -14.38 -4.19
CA ASN A 166 -2.04 -14.24 -3.92
C ASN A 166 -2.90 -13.92 -5.16
N VAL A 167 -2.31 -13.81 -6.36
CA VAL A 167 -3.06 -13.54 -7.60
C VAL A 167 -4.02 -14.68 -7.95
N ALA A 168 -3.53 -15.92 -7.98
CA ALA A 168 -4.37 -17.09 -8.25
C ALA A 168 -5.42 -17.35 -7.15
N ALA A 169 -5.21 -16.88 -5.92
CA ALA A 169 -6.04 -17.21 -4.77
C ALA A 169 -7.50 -16.72 -4.91
N LEU A 170 -7.74 -15.65 -5.69
CA LEU A 170 -9.09 -15.13 -5.94
C LEU A 170 -9.85 -15.93 -7.00
N ASN A 171 -9.16 -16.67 -7.85
CA ASN A 171 -9.77 -17.43 -8.94
C ASN A 171 -10.28 -18.79 -8.42
N GLY A 172 -11.53 -19.12 -8.75
CA GLY A 172 -12.25 -20.30 -8.27
C GLY A 172 -12.88 -20.14 -6.89
N ALA A 173 -12.63 -19.01 -6.21
CA ALA A 173 -13.25 -18.70 -4.92
C ALA A 173 -14.69 -18.18 -5.08
N GLN A 174 -14.89 -17.23 -6.01
CA GLN A 174 -16.21 -16.77 -6.46
C GLN A 174 -16.18 -16.53 -7.97
N LYS A 175 -17.29 -16.83 -8.65
CA LYS A 175 -17.35 -16.79 -10.12
C LYS A 175 -17.12 -15.39 -10.68
N GLU A 176 -17.57 -14.37 -9.97
CA GLU A 176 -17.40 -12.96 -10.29
C GLU A 176 -15.97 -12.45 -10.08
N TRP A 177 -15.12 -13.20 -9.36
CA TRP A 177 -13.71 -12.88 -9.12
C TRP A 177 -12.78 -13.54 -10.14
N ASP A 178 -13.29 -14.46 -10.97
CA ASP A 178 -12.50 -15.16 -11.97
C ASP A 178 -12.06 -14.21 -13.10
N GLN A 179 -10.76 -14.21 -13.38
CA GLN A 179 -10.14 -13.31 -14.38
C GLN A 179 -9.42 -14.07 -15.51
N GLY A 180 -9.61 -15.38 -15.55
CA GLY A 180 -9.11 -16.25 -16.60
C GLY A 180 -7.72 -16.83 -16.31
N GLU A 181 -7.23 -17.59 -17.28
CA GLU A 181 -6.13 -18.54 -17.08
C GLU A 181 -4.81 -17.90 -16.62
N ALA A 182 -4.50 -16.70 -17.15
CA ALA A 182 -3.31 -15.95 -16.76
C ALA A 182 -3.32 -15.53 -15.28
N TYR A 183 -4.49 -15.40 -14.66
CA TYR A 183 -4.63 -15.07 -13.24
C TYR A 183 -4.73 -16.35 -12.41
N SER A 184 -5.58 -17.29 -12.82
CA SER A 184 -5.82 -18.54 -12.08
C SER A 184 -4.60 -19.46 -12.03
N SER A 185 -3.63 -19.30 -12.93
CA SER A 185 -2.37 -20.06 -12.92
C SER A 185 -1.19 -19.30 -12.28
N ASN A 186 -1.39 -18.06 -11.83
CA ASN A 186 -0.34 -17.26 -11.21
C ASN A 186 -0.28 -17.47 -9.70
N HIS A 187 0.37 -18.55 -9.28
CA HIS A 187 0.59 -18.89 -7.88
C HIS A 187 1.83 -18.20 -7.28
N TYR A 188 2.52 -17.36 -8.05
CA TYR A 188 3.87 -16.90 -7.70
C TYR A 188 3.97 -15.40 -7.42
N ALA A 189 3.00 -14.62 -7.92
CA ALA A 189 3.01 -13.18 -7.78
C ALA A 189 2.04 -12.68 -6.70
N GLU A 190 2.43 -11.56 -6.11
CA GLU A 190 1.57 -10.75 -5.26
C GLU A 190 0.94 -9.62 -6.10
N TRP A 191 -0.30 -9.24 -5.79
CA TRP A 191 -1.11 -8.28 -6.56
C TRP A 191 -0.42 -6.95 -6.87
N ASN A 192 0.16 -6.25 -5.90
CA ASN A 192 0.82 -4.95 -6.12
C ASN A 192 2.01 -5.03 -7.07
N VAL A 193 2.71 -6.17 -7.10
CA VAL A 193 3.74 -6.44 -8.12
C VAL A 193 3.10 -6.84 -9.46
N PHE A 194 2.07 -7.67 -9.45
CA PHE A 194 1.46 -8.22 -10.65
C PHE A 194 0.65 -7.22 -11.49
N VAL A 195 0.00 -6.23 -10.86
CA VAL A 195 -0.79 -5.21 -11.60
C VAL A 195 0.10 -4.39 -12.55
N ASP A 196 1.37 -4.18 -12.20
CA ASP A 196 2.34 -3.52 -13.08
C ASP A 196 3.77 -4.07 -12.85
N PRO A 197 4.08 -5.25 -13.43
CA PRO A 197 5.34 -5.95 -13.16
C PRO A 197 6.54 -5.21 -13.75
N VAL A 198 6.32 -4.44 -14.83
CA VAL A 198 7.37 -3.60 -15.46
C VAL A 198 7.69 -2.39 -14.58
N ALA A 199 6.69 -1.76 -13.97
CA ALA A 199 6.94 -0.72 -12.97
C ALA A 199 7.64 -1.28 -11.73
N ALA A 200 7.22 -2.45 -11.24
CA ALA A 200 7.87 -3.10 -10.12
C ALA A 200 9.35 -3.40 -10.42
N ASP A 201 9.66 -4.01 -11.58
CA ASP A 201 11.05 -4.27 -11.97
C ASP A 201 11.86 -2.96 -12.08
N THR A 202 11.28 -1.90 -12.63
CA THR A 202 11.92 -0.57 -12.69
C THR A 202 12.35 -0.08 -11.29
N VAL A 203 11.49 -0.24 -10.28
CA VAL A 203 11.79 0.15 -8.90
C VAL A 203 12.84 -0.78 -8.27
N PHE A 204 12.75 -2.08 -8.52
CA PHE A 204 13.70 -3.09 -8.02
C PHE A 204 15.11 -2.85 -8.57
N GLN A 205 15.23 -2.56 -9.88
CA GLN A 205 16.51 -2.29 -10.56
C GLN A 205 17.11 -0.90 -10.29
N SER A 206 16.39 0.00 -9.60
CA SER A 206 16.89 1.35 -9.31
C SER A 206 18.12 1.33 -8.37
N SER A 207 18.53 2.47 -7.81
CA SER A 207 19.55 2.53 -6.74
C SER A 207 19.00 2.96 -5.37
N LEU A 208 17.69 3.18 -5.27
CA LEU A 208 17.05 3.70 -4.06
C LEU A 208 16.89 2.61 -3.00
N PRO A 209 17.19 2.84 -1.71
CA PRO A 209 16.92 1.86 -0.67
C PRO A 209 15.47 1.38 -0.71
N LEU A 210 15.26 0.07 -0.70
CA LEU A 210 13.95 -0.56 -0.79
C LEU A 210 13.82 -1.64 0.28
N THR A 211 12.75 -1.53 1.06
CA THR A 211 12.31 -2.54 2.02
C THR A 211 10.97 -3.09 1.59
N LEU A 212 10.92 -4.41 1.37
CA LEU A 212 9.70 -5.14 1.11
C LEU A 212 9.09 -5.63 2.43
N VAL A 213 7.78 -5.50 2.52
CA VAL A 213 6.91 -6.16 3.50
C VAL A 213 6.05 -7.15 2.71
N PRO A 214 6.62 -8.32 2.35
CA PRO A 214 5.98 -9.27 1.45
C PRO A 214 4.96 -10.16 2.17
N LEU A 215 4.25 -10.98 1.38
CA LEU A 215 3.33 -12.02 1.87
C LEU A 215 3.98 -12.93 2.93
N ASP A 216 5.30 -13.16 2.88
CA ASP A 216 6.05 -13.94 3.87
C ASP A 216 5.79 -13.49 5.33
N VAL A 217 5.72 -12.18 5.55
CA VAL A 217 5.47 -11.61 6.89
C VAL A 217 4.02 -11.19 7.08
N CYS A 218 3.38 -10.70 6.03
CA CYS A 218 1.96 -10.33 6.02
C CYS A 218 1.06 -11.50 6.44
N ASN A 219 1.36 -12.72 5.99
CA ASN A 219 0.62 -13.93 6.37
C ASN A 219 0.74 -14.31 7.86
N GLN A 220 1.59 -13.63 8.64
CA GLN A 220 1.74 -13.84 10.09
C GLN A 220 0.83 -12.92 10.92
N VAL A 221 0.20 -11.92 10.31
CA VAL A 221 -0.64 -10.93 11.00
C VAL A 221 -2.06 -11.02 10.45
N ILE A 222 -2.87 -11.80 11.16
CA ILE A 222 -4.25 -12.06 10.77
C ILE A 222 -5.19 -11.09 11.50
N LEU A 223 -6.13 -10.51 10.75
CA LEU A 223 -7.24 -9.74 11.28
C LEU A 223 -8.09 -10.62 12.18
N ASP A 224 -8.29 -10.16 13.42
CA ASP A 224 -9.10 -10.84 14.41
C ASP A 224 -10.24 -9.92 14.86
N ALA A 225 -11.41 -10.49 15.12
CA ALA A 225 -12.61 -9.73 15.51
C ALA A 225 -12.42 -8.93 16.82
N SER A 226 -11.41 -9.24 17.64
CA SER A 226 -11.06 -8.44 18.81
C SER A 226 -10.39 -7.10 18.48
N TYR A 227 -9.94 -6.88 17.23
CA TYR A 227 -9.27 -5.62 16.86
C TYR A 227 -10.19 -4.42 16.98
N SER A 228 -11.43 -4.52 16.48
CA SER A 228 -12.44 -3.45 16.62
C SER A 228 -12.76 -3.18 18.09
N GLN A 229 -12.84 -4.23 18.92
CA GLN A 229 -13.11 -4.12 20.36
C GLN A 229 -12.01 -3.38 21.14
N LYS A 230 -10.79 -3.33 20.60
CA LYS A 230 -9.68 -2.57 21.21
C LYS A 230 -9.76 -1.08 20.89
N ILE A 231 -10.59 -0.65 19.94
CA ILE A 231 -10.78 0.76 19.60
C ILE A 231 -11.82 1.37 20.53
N THR A 232 -11.38 2.34 21.33
CA THR A 232 -12.18 3.00 22.39
C THR A 232 -12.33 4.50 22.15
N ALA A 233 -11.49 5.10 21.30
CA ALA A 233 -11.67 6.48 20.88
C ALA A 233 -12.89 6.63 19.96
N SER A 234 -13.48 7.82 19.98
CA SER A 234 -14.72 8.14 19.27
C SER A 234 -14.60 9.40 18.41
N ASP A 235 -13.38 9.85 18.13
CA ASP A 235 -13.17 10.87 17.10
C ASP A 235 -13.37 10.26 15.71
N PRO A 236 -13.62 11.09 14.67
CA PRO A 236 -14.00 10.60 13.35
C PRO A 236 -13.04 9.56 12.76
N VAL A 237 -11.73 9.70 12.99
CA VAL A 237 -10.72 8.77 12.47
C VAL A 237 -10.82 7.41 13.16
N ALA A 238 -10.93 7.40 14.50
CA ALA A 238 -11.09 6.17 15.26
C ALA A 238 -12.43 5.48 14.96
N THR A 239 -13.50 6.24 14.76
CA THR A 239 -14.81 5.70 14.35
C THR A 239 -14.74 5.01 13.00
N LEU A 240 -14.12 5.63 11.99
CA LEU A 240 -13.92 4.99 10.69
C LEU A 240 -13.12 3.69 10.81
N VAL A 241 -12.00 3.71 11.54
CA VAL A 241 -11.16 2.52 11.75
C VAL A 241 -11.97 1.38 12.37
N MET A 242 -12.75 1.67 13.41
CA MET A 242 -13.61 0.67 14.04
C MET A 242 -14.61 0.08 13.03
N GLN A 243 -15.29 0.92 12.25
CA GLN A 243 -16.27 0.47 11.26
C GLN A 243 -15.64 -0.37 10.14
N VAL A 244 -14.47 0.03 9.62
CA VAL A 244 -13.72 -0.77 8.63
C VAL A 244 -13.34 -2.13 9.20
N LEU A 245 -12.83 -2.16 10.44
CA LEU A 245 -12.49 -3.41 11.12
C LEU A 245 -13.73 -4.28 11.34
N GLU A 246 -14.88 -3.74 11.73
CA GLU A 246 -16.12 -4.52 11.91
C GLU A 246 -16.67 -5.07 10.60
N THR A 247 -16.58 -4.30 9.51
CA THR A 247 -16.98 -4.76 8.17
C THR A 247 -16.12 -5.93 7.71
N LYS A 248 -14.80 -5.88 7.94
CA LYS A 248 -13.87 -6.96 7.55
C LYS A 248 -13.79 -8.11 8.58
N SER A 249 -14.08 -7.85 9.85
CA SER A 249 -14.03 -8.82 10.95
C SER A 249 -15.38 -8.90 11.68
N GLY A 250 -16.22 -9.84 11.24
CA GLY A 250 -17.58 -9.98 11.79
C GLY A 250 -18.46 -10.93 11.01
N THR A 251 -19.77 -10.74 11.06
CA THR A 251 -20.76 -11.52 10.29
C THR A 251 -20.64 -11.34 8.77
N HIS A 252 -19.84 -10.35 8.34
CA HIS A 252 -19.52 -10.07 6.94
C HIS A 252 -18.10 -10.54 6.56
N ALA A 253 -17.40 -11.26 7.45
CA ALA A 253 -16.08 -11.80 7.16
C ALA A 253 -16.14 -12.74 5.95
N GLU A 254 -15.09 -12.74 5.14
CA GLU A 254 -14.95 -13.48 3.87
C GLU A 254 -14.93 -15.02 4.04
N GLY A 255 -15.14 -15.52 5.27
CA GLY A 255 -15.16 -16.95 5.60
C GLY A 255 -13.77 -17.56 5.78
N TYR A 256 -12.70 -16.79 5.61
CA TYR A 256 -11.31 -17.21 5.75
C TYR A 256 -10.47 -16.15 6.50
N PRO A 257 -9.30 -16.53 7.06
CA PRO A 257 -8.38 -15.57 7.67
C PRO A 257 -7.96 -14.48 6.69
N VAL A 258 -8.21 -13.21 7.04
CA VAL A 258 -7.80 -12.04 6.25
C VAL A 258 -6.53 -11.47 6.87
N PRO A 259 -5.37 -11.52 6.21
CA PRO A 259 -4.18 -10.85 6.73
C PRO A 259 -4.31 -9.34 6.59
N ILE A 260 -3.66 -8.57 7.47
CA ILE A 260 -3.64 -7.11 7.43
C ILE A 260 -2.34 -6.67 6.77
N PHE A 261 -2.37 -6.33 5.48
CA PHE A 261 -1.18 -6.11 4.67
C PHE A 261 -0.59 -4.70 4.88
N ASP A 262 -1.33 -3.67 4.49
CA ASP A 262 -0.77 -2.31 4.43
C ASP A 262 -0.46 -1.69 5.79
N PRO A 263 -1.30 -1.87 6.84
CA PRO A 263 -0.99 -1.39 8.16
C PRO A 263 0.28 -2.03 8.71
N LEU A 264 0.62 -3.27 8.31
CA LEU A 264 1.87 -3.89 8.72
C LEU A 264 3.07 -3.15 8.14
N ALA A 265 3.05 -2.88 6.82
CA ALA A 265 4.10 -2.10 6.17
C ALA A 265 4.22 -0.70 6.77
N THR A 266 3.08 -0.06 7.00
CA THR A 266 2.96 1.26 7.62
C THR A 266 3.55 1.31 9.02
N MET A 267 3.25 0.33 9.87
CA MET A 267 3.72 0.31 11.25
C MET A 267 5.20 -0.02 11.35
N LEU A 268 5.74 -0.88 10.48
CA LEU A 268 7.17 -1.12 10.37
C LEU A 268 7.90 0.16 9.93
N MET A 269 7.40 0.81 8.86
CA MET A 269 7.95 2.08 8.39
C MET A 269 7.93 3.15 9.50
N ALA A 270 6.79 3.32 10.17
CA ALA A 270 6.60 4.33 11.20
C ALA A 270 7.30 3.97 12.54
N GLY A 271 7.97 2.83 12.65
CA GLY A 271 8.60 2.38 13.90
C GLY A 271 7.60 2.13 15.03
N GLY A 272 6.35 1.79 14.69
CA GLY A 272 5.34 1.34 15.65
C GLY A 272 5.59 -0.08 16.15
N ILE A 273 6.25 -0.90 15.32
CA ILE A 273 6.75 -2.23 15.66
C ILE A 273 8.11 -2.47 14.98
N GLU A 274 8.81 -3.51 15.45
CA GLU A 274 10.10 -3.92 14.91
C GLU A 274 9.99 -5.26 14.16
N ALA A 275 10.82 -5.41 13.12
CA ALA A 275 11.01 -6.68 12.45
C ALA A 275 11.76 -7.65 13.37
N ALA A 276 11.19 -8.84 13.59
CA ALA A 276 11.86 -9.93 14.30
C ALA A 276 12.86 -10.68 13.42
N LYS A 277 12.66 -10.63 12.09
CA LYS A 277 13.55 -11.22 11.11
C LYS A 277 13.52 -10.40 9.81
N ILE A 278 14.70 -10.18 9.25
CA ILE A 278 14.90 -9.61 7.91
C ILE A 278 15.83 -10.53 7.11
N ASP A 279 15.79 -10.39 5.79
CA ASP A 279 16.81 -10.91 4.88
C ASP A 279 17.16 -9.86 3.82
N GLU A 280 18.37 -9.91 3.29
CA GLU A 280 18.86 -8.96 2.29
C GLU A 280 19.42 -9.72 1.08
N GLN A 281 18.75 -9.58 -0.06
CA GLN A 281 19.09 -10.33 -1.28
C GLN A 281 19.08 -9.42 -2.50
N PHE A 282 19.77 -9.82 -3.56
CA PHE A 282 19.52 -9.24 -4.87
C PHE A 282 18.21 -9.84 -5.41
N LEU A 283 17.25 -8.99 -5.73
CA LEU A 283 15.93 -9.41 -6.21
C LEU A 283 15.62 -8.78 -7.57
N SER A 284 14.88 -9.49 -8.40
CA SER A 284 14.29 -8.99 -9.65
C SER A 284 12.83 -9.38 -9.75
N VAL A 285 12.09 -8.79 -10.69
CA VAL A 285 10.71 -9.17 -10.99
C VAL A 285 10.66 -9.86 -12.36
N ASN A 286 9.99 -11.00 -12.44
CA ASN A 286 9.70 -11.61 -13.74
C ASN A 286 8.61 -10.81 -14.45
N THR A 287 8.93 -10.20 -15.59
CA THR A 287 8.01 -9.35 -16.35
C THR A 287 7.29 -10.06 -17.49
N SER A 288 7.57 -11.35 -17.72
CA SER A 288 6.99 -12.10 -18.84
C SER A 288 5.65 -12.73 -18.46
N ILE A 289 4.59 -12.36 -19.19
CA ILE A 289 3.26 -12.96 -19.04
C ILE A 289 3.11 -14.22 -19.89
N THR A 290 2.63 -15.31 -19.27
CA THR A 290 2.22 -16.54 -19.95
C THR A 290 0.76 -16.88 -19.61
N PRO A 291 -0.02 -17.49 -20.52
CA PRO A 291 -1.40 -17.86 -20.21
C PRO A 291 -1.51 -18.99 -19.18
N GLN A 292 -0.58 -19.94 -19.20
CA GLN A 292 -0.47 -21.04 -18.24
C GLN A 292 0.83 -20.93 -17.44
N ASP A 293 0.80 -21.45 -16.21
CA ASP A 293 1.93 -21.42 -15.27
C ASP A 293 2.56 -20.03 -15.23
N ASN A 294 1.70 -19.03 -14.99
CA ASN A 294 2.09 -17.64 -15.16
C ASN A 294 2.98 -17.17 -14.01
N HIS A 295 4.25 -16.92 -14.30
CA HIS A 295 5.22 -16.38 -13.35
C HIS A 295 5.37 -14.86 -13.40
N CYS A 296 4.57 -14.15 -14.20
CA CYS A 296 4.62 -12.69 -14.27
C CYS A 296 4.36 -12.07 -12.91
N GLY A 297 5.19 -11.12 -12.50
CA GLY A 297 5.16 -10.50 -11.16
C GLY A 297 5.86 -11.32 -10.06
N GLN A 298 6.40 -12.50 -10.36
CA GLN A 298 7.16 -13.27 -9.38
C GLN A 298 8.46 -12.54 -9.00
N ILE A 299 8.74 -12.45 -7.70
CA ILE A 299 10.05 -12.01 -7.20
C ILE A 299 11.05 -13.16 -7.29
N GLN A 300 12.22 -12.90 -7.87
CA GLN A 300 13.26 -13.90 -8.09
C GLN A 300 14.56 -13.51 -7.40
N LEU A 301 15.19 -14.47 -6.72
CA LEU A 301 16.54 -14.32 -6.18
C LEU A 301 17.56 -14.23 -7.32
N GLN A 302 18.46 -13.27 -7.23
CA GLN A 302 19.55 -13.04 -8.17
C GLN A 302 20.91 -13.24 -7.49
N GLY A 303 21.91 -13.64 -8.27
CA GLY A 303 23.29 -13.73 -7.78
C GLY A 303 23.97 -12.36 -7.64
N SER A 304 23.44 -11.33 -8.29
CA SER A 304 23.97 -9.97 -8.30
C SER A 304 22.89 -8.98 -8.76
N GLY A 305 23.04 -7.70 -8.41
CA GLY A 305 22.15 -6.62 -8.82
C GLY A 305 22.73 -5.24 -8.47
N SER A 306 21.99 -4.17 -8.71
CA SER A 306 22.41 -2.80 -8.40
C SER A 306 22.53 -2.53 -6.89
N ARG A 307 21.72 -3.21 -6.08
CA ARG A 307 21.70 -3.20 -4.61
C ARG A 307 21.04 -4.47 -4.08
N THR A 308 21.26 -4.79 -2.82
CA THR A 308 20.37 -5.71 -2.09
C THR A 308 19.07 -4.99 -1.73
N ILE A 309 17.99 -5.76 -1.61
CA ILE A 309 16.67 -5.34 -1.16
C ILE A 309 16.39 -6.06 0.16
N THR A 310 15.94 -5.31 1.16
CA THR A 310 15.59 -5.88 2.47
C THR A 310 14.18 -6.43 2.41
N SER A 311 13.98 -7.69 2.80
CA SER A 311 12.67 -8.32 2.96
C SER A 311 12.40 -8.57 4.44
N VAL A 312 11.28 -8.07 4.95
CA VAL A 312 10.84 -8.38 6.31
C VAL A 312 10.19 -9.77 6.31
N LEU A 313 10.65 -10.66 7.20
CA LEU A 313 10.25 -12.07 7.21
C LEU A 313 9.60 -12.51 8.54
N GLY A 314 9.52 -11.63 9.53
CA GLY A 314 8.91 -11.97 10.81
C GLY A 314 8.60 -10.75 11.65
N VAL A 315 7.45 -10.80 12.32
CA VAL A 315 6.96 -9.76 13.23
C VAL A 315 6.16 -10.39 14.37
N SER A 316 5.86 -9.59 15.40
CA SER A 316 4.93 -10.00 16.45
C SER A 316 3.52 -9.48 16.16
N GLN A 317 2.57 -10.37 15.85
CA GLN A 317 1.14 -10.01 15.74
C GLN A 317 0.60 -9.39 17.04
N PHE A 318 1.08 -9.84 18.21
CA PHE A 318 0.68 -9.25 19.48
C PHE A 318 1.11 -7.77 19.54
N ALA A 319 2.38 -7.48 19.26
CA ALA A 319 2.90 -6.11 19.26
C ALA A 319 2.19 -5.24 18.23
N PHE A 320 1.91 -5.79 17.03
CA PHE A 320 1.12 -5.12 16.00
C PHE A 320 -0.26 -4.72 16.53
N SER A 321 -1.05 -5.68 17.01
CA SER A 321 -2.41 -5.39 17.47
C SER A 321 -2.46 -4.42 18.65
N ALA A 322 -1.49 -4.51 19.56
CA ALA A 322 -1.41 -3.65 20.74
C ALA A 322 -1.02 -2.22 20.36
N ASN A 323 0.01 -2.04 19.53
CA ASN A 323 0.46 -0.71 19.10
C ASN A 323 -0.57 -0.04 18.19
N PHE A 324 -1.17 -0.77 17.25
CA PHE A 324 -2.22 -0.24 16.37
C PHE A 324 -3.36 0.36 17.19
N ALA A 325 -3.94 -0.42 18.10
CA ALA A 325 -5.03 0.06 18.95
C ALA A 325 -4.60 1.23 19.86
N GLN A 326 -3.39 1.19 20.43
CA GLN A 326 -2.87 2.28 21.24
C GLN A 326 -2.80 3.58 20.45
N VAL A 327 -2.26 3.55 19.23
CA VAL A 327 -2.12 4.74 18.37
C VAL A 327 -3.48 5.25 17.93
N ILE A 328 -4.39 4.38 17.49
CA ILE A 328 -5.74 4.79 17.07
C ILE A 328 -6.52 5.43 18.22
N ASN A 329 -6.33 4.94 19.46
CA ASN A 329 -6.99 5.48 20.64
C ASN A 329 -6.40 6.80 21.15
N ASN A 330 -5.25 7.24 20.64
CA ASN A 330 -4.70 8.53 21.00
C ASN A 330 -5.58 9.65 20.43
N ARG A 331 -5.88 10.64 21.28
CA ARG A 331 -6.54 11.87 20.84
C ARG A 331 -5.54 12.72 20.06
N THR A 332 -5.93 13.13 18.86
CA THR A 332 -5.29 14.19 18.08
C THR A 332 -5.71 15.56 18.57
#